data_AF-A0A4R3RHH6-F1
#
_entry.id   AF-A0A4R3RHH6-F1
#
_cell.length_a   1.000
_cell.length_b   1.000
_cell.length_c   1.000
_cell.angle_alpha   90.00
_cell.angle_beta   90.00
_cell.angle_gamma   90.00
#
_symmetry.space_group_name_H-M   'P 1'
#
loop_
_entity.id
_entity.type
_entity.pdbx_description
1 polymer ?
#
loop_
_entity_poly.entity_id
_entity_poly.type
_entity_poly.pdbx_seq_one_letter_code
_entity_poly.pdbx_strand_id
1 'polypeptide(L)'
;MAQAFNKATIAFSTTLTLNEVEIQALEALVCYGADSFLEVFKKNLGTVYIRDHEDGIRSLFKAIGRDVLPAHRAIEIARRDLLDAAKRRLEVSKK
;
A
#
# COMPACT_ATOMS: atom_id res chain seq x y z
N MET A 1 47.20 -7.52 -7.08
CA MET A 1 46.47 -6.40 -7.72
C MET A 1 45.14 -6.24 -7.01
N ALA A 2 44.92 -5.15 -6.29
CA ALA A 2 43.65 -4.90 -5.61
C ALA A 2 42.68 -4.27 -6.61
N GLN A 3 41.52 -4.90 -6.85
CA GLN A 3 40.43 -4.30 -7.60
C GLN A 3 39.53 -3.52 -6.64
N ALA A 4 39.38 -2.22 -6.88
CA ALA A 4 38.39 -1.39 -6.19
C ALA A 4 37.10 -1.38 -7.01
N PHE A 5 36.02 -1.92 -6.45
CA PHE A 5 34.68 -1.81 -7.02
C PHE A 5 34.00 -0.57 -6.44
N ASN A 6 33.89 0.47 -7.27
CA ASN A 6 33.19 1.70 -6.88
C ASN A 6 31.69 1.53 -7.20
N LYS A 7 30.85 1.44 -6.17
CA LYS A 7 29.41 1.27 -6.31
C LYS A 7 28.70 2.60 -6.03
N ALA A 8 28.26 3.28 -7.09
CA ALA A 8 27.36 4.43 -6.97
C ALA A 8 25.90 3.94 -6.97
N THR A 9 25.09 4.39 -6.00
CA THR A 9 23.65 4.13 -5.96
C THR A 9 22.92 5.48 -6.05
N ILE A 10 22.10 5.65 -7.09
CA ILE A 10 21.26 6.84 -7.27
C ILE A 10 19.82 6.39 -7.06
N ALA A 11 19.10 7.05 -6.14
CA ALA A 11 17.71 6.76 -5.82
C ALA A 11 16.87 8.03 -5.89
N PHE A 12 15.69 7.92 -6.49
CA PHE A 12 14.68 8.97 -6.52
C PHE A 12 13.48 8.50 -5.69
N SER A 13 12.96 9.37 -4.83
CA SER A 13 11.83 9.04 -3.95
C SER A 13 10.88 10.22 -3.82
N THR A 14 9.60 9.91 -3.68
CA THR A 14 8.53 10.87 -3.38
C THR A 14 7.75 10.36 -2.17
N THR A 15 7.33 11.28 -1.30
CA THR A 15 6.46 10.97 -0.16
C THR A 15 5.01 11.21 -0.55
N LEU A 16 4.17 10.19 -0.39
CA LEU A 16 2.72 10.28 -0.52
C LEU A 16 2.11 10.13 0.88
N THR A 17 1.25 11.08 1.28
CA THR A 17 0.50 10.99 2.53
C THR A 17 -0.92 10.57 2.20
N LEU A 18 -1.39 9.50 2.85
CA LEU A 18 -2.73 8.95 2.66
C LEU A 18 -3.49 8.97 3.98
N ASN A 19 -4.76 9.33 3.94
CA ASN A 19 -5.68 9.06 5.04
C ASN A 19 -6.15 7.60 5.01
N GLU A 20 -6.85 7.18 6.07
CA GLU A 20 -7.28 5.79 6.20
C GLU A 20 -8.25 5.32 5.10
N VAL A 21 -9.16 6.19 4.66
CA VAL A 21 -10.13 5.87 3.59
C VAL A 21 -9.41 5.65 2.26
N GLU A 22 -8.39 6.47 1.97
CA GLU A 22 -7.55 6.32 0.78
C GLU A 22 -6.71 5.04 0.85
N ILE A 23 -6.20 4.67 2.02
CA ILE A 23 -5.49 3.41 2.25
C ILE A 23 -6.40 2.21 1.97
N GLN A 24 -7.65 2.25 2.45
CA GLN A 24 -8.66 1.21 2.19
C GLN A 24 -8.99 1.08 0.71
N ALA A 25 -9.19 2.22 0.03
CA ALA A 25 -9.44 2.24 -1.41
C ALA A 25 -8.26 1.64 -2.18
N LEU A 26 -7.03 1.96 -1.76
CA LEU A 26 -5.82 1.43 -2.38
C LEU A 26 -5.71 -0.08 -2.16
N GLU A 27 -5.99 -0.60 -0.97
CA GLU A 27 -6.03 -2.04 -0.69
C GLU A 27 -7.05 -2.78 -1.56
N ALA A 28 -8.26 -2.23 -1.68
CA ALA A 28 -9.30 -2.81 -2.52
C ALA A 28 -8.87 -2.86 -4.00
N LEU A 29 -8.19 -1.82 -4.49
CA LEU A 29 -7.65 -1.77 -5.84
C LEU A 29 -6.60 -2.85 -6.09
N VAL A 30 -5.65 -3.04 -5.16
CA VAL A 30 -4.54 -3.98 -5.36
C VAL A 30 -4.87 -5.44 -5.06
N CYS A 31 -5.95 -5.72 -4.33
CA CYS A 31 -6.33 -7.09 -3.93
C CYS A 31 -6.48 -8.06 -5.12
N TYR A 32 -6.92 -7.58 -6.28
CA TYR A 32 -7.11 -8.42 -7.47
C TYR A 32 -5.80 -8.81 -8.17
N GLY A 33 -4.69 -8.16 -7.83
CA GLY A 33 -3.39 -8.38 -8.46
C GLY A 33 -3.16 -7.52 -9.70
N ALA A 34 -1.88 -7.26 -9.97
CA ALA A 34 -1.47 -6.35 -11.03
C ALA A 34 -1.85 -6.84 -12.44
N ASP A 35 -1.75 -8.14 -12.69
CA ASP A 35 -2.01 -8.68 -14.03
C ASP A 35 -3.50 -8.65 -14.39
N SER A 36 -4.39 -8.98 -13.45
CA SER A 36 -5.83 -8.84 -13.64
C SER A 36 -6.24 -7.37 -13.82
N PHE A 37 -5.62 -6.46 -13.07
CA PHE A 37 -5.81 -5.02 -13.27
C PHE A 37 -5.38 -4.58 -14.69
N LEU A 38 -4.18 -4.97 -15.11
CA LEU A 38 -3.64 -4.61 -16.44
C LEU A 38 -4.50 -5.17 -17.58
N GLU A 39 -5.01 -6.40 -17.44
CA GLU A 39 -5.89 -7.01 -18.43
C GLU A 39 -7.17 -6.19 -18.63
N VAL A 40 -7.88 -5.89 -17.53
CA VAL A 40 -9.12 -5.11 -17.56
C VAL A 40 -8.87 -3.67 -18.01
N PHE A 41 -7.78 -3.06 -17.56
CA PHE A 41 -7.39 -1.71 -17.96
C PHE A 41 -7.17 -1.64 -19.47
N LYS A 42 -6.36 -2.53 -20.04
CA LYS A 42 -6.09 -2.56 -21.48
C LYS A 42 -7.36 -2.81 -22.29
N LYS A 43 -8.23 -3.70 -21.79
CA LYS A 43 -9.51 -4.04 -22.44
C LYS A 43 -10.46 -2.85 -22.53
N ASN A 44 -10.58 -2.06 -21.45
CA ASN A 44 -11.62 -1.05 -21.34
C ASN A 44 -11.13 0.38 -21.62
N LEU A 45 -9.88 0.70 -21.27
CA LEU A 45 -9.30 2.05 -21.41
C LEU A 45 -8.29 2.13 -22.56
N GLY A 46 -7.75 0.99 -22.99
CA GLY A 46 -6.85 0.89 -24.12
C GLY A 46 -5.39 0.76 -23.72
N THR A 47 -4.66 -0.04 -24.51
CA THR A 47 -3.26 -0.40 -24.25
C THR A 47 -2.29 0.78 -24.31
N VAL A 48 -2.58 1.80 -25.13
CA VAL A 48 -1.67 2.93 -25.36
C VAL A 48 -1.29 3.68 -24.07
N TYR A 49 -2.20 3.74 -23.10
CA TYR A 49 -1.98 4.51 -21.86
C TYR A 49 -1.11 3.79 -20.82
N ILE A 50 -0.99 2.46 -20.90
CA ILE A 50 -0.39 1.65 -19.83
C ILE A 50 0.79 0.79 -20.29
N ARG A 51 0.93 0.56 -21.61
CA ARG A 51 1.93 -0.36 -22.20
C ARG A 51 3.35 -0.12 -21.70
N ASP A 52 3.76 1.15 -21.65
CA ASP A 52 5.15 1.51 -21.33
C ASP A 52 5.37 1.58 -19.80
N HIS A 53 4.33 1.30 -19.00
CA HIS A 53 4.32 1.38 -17.54
C HIS A 53 3.90 0.08 -16.85
N GLU A 54 3.68 -1.01 -17.58
CA GLU A 54 3.18 -2.27 -17.01
C GLU A 54 4.05 -2.82 -15.88
N ASP A 55 5.36 -2.81 -16.06
CA ASP A 55 6.29 -3.26 -15.03
C ASP A 55 6.32 -2.29 -13.84
N GLY A 56 6.12 -1.00 -14.09
CA GLY A 56 5.92 0.01 -13.06
C GLY A 56 4.67 -0.29 -12.22
N ILE A 57 3.55 -0.67 -12.86
CA ILE A 57 2.31 -1.05 -12.17
C ILE A 57 2.51 -2.32 -11.36
N ARG A 58 3.16 -3.36 -11.92
CA ARG A 58 3.48 -4.59 -11.17
C ARG A 58 4.36 -4.30 -9.96
N SER A 59 5.36 -3.44 -10.11
CA SER A 59 6.22 -3.00 -9.02
C SER A 59 5.45 -2.19 -7.96
N LEU A 60 4.56 -1.30 -8.40
CA LEU A 60 3.73 -0.48 -7.52
C LEU A 60 2.80 -1.36 -6.66
N PHE A 61 2.10 -2.33 -7.27
CA PHE A 61 1.22 -3.25 -6.52
C PHE A 61 2.00 -4.03 -5.45
N LYS A 62 3.22 -4.47 -5.77
CA LYS A 62 4.10 -5.13 -4.79
C LYS A 62 4.50 -4.18 -3.66
N ALA A 63 4.85 -2.94 -3.97
CA ALA A 63 5.20 -1.93 -2.97
C ALA A 63 4.02 -1.61 -2.05
N ILE A 64 2.81 -1.46 -2.60
CA ILE A 64 1.58 -1.27 -1.81
C ILE A 64 1.34 -2.47 -0.89
N GLY A 65 1.46 -3.69 -1.42
CA GLY A 65 1.34 -4.91 -0.63
C GLY A 65 2.33 -5.00 0.53
N ARG A 66 3.57 -4.55 0.31
CA ARG A 66 4.64 -4.53 1.31
C ARG A 66 4.47 -3.44 2.36
N ASP A 67 4.13 -2.22 1.94
CA ASP A 67 4.27 -1.03 2.79
C ASP A 67 2.92 -0.51 3.30
N VAL A 68 1.88 -0.53 2.46
CA VAL A 68 0.59 0.09 2.77
C VAL A 68 -0.33 -0.86 3.54
N LEU A 69 -0.41 -2.13 3.12
CA LEU A 69 -1.30 -3.11 3.78
C LEU A 69 -0.95 -3.34 5.26
N PRO A 70 0.33 -3.45 5.67
CA PRO A 70 0.67 -3.55 7.08
C PRO A 70 0.32 -2.29 7.87
N ALA A 71 0.49 -1.10 7.26
CA ALA A 71 0.11 0.17 7.89
C ALA A 71 -1.40 0.22 8.14
N HIS A 72 -2.23 -0.22 7.18
CA HIS A 72 -3.67 -0.31 7.37
C HIS A 72 -4.04 -1.24 8.54
N ARG A 73 -3.45 -2.44 8.58
CA ARG A 73 -3.69 -3.40 9.67
C ARG A 73 -3.32 -2.81 11.03
N ALA A 74 -2.24 -2.05 11.12
CA ALA A 74 -1.84 -1.38 12.36
C ALA A 74 -2.87 -0.34 12.81
N ILE A 75 -3.43 0.44 11.88
CA ILE A 75 -4.49 1.41 12.17
C ILE A 75 -5.74 0.70 12.71
N GLU A 76 -6.15 -0.39 12.07
CA GLU A 76 -7.32 -1.17 12.48
C GLU A 76 -7.15 -1.79 13.88
N ILE A 77 -5.97 -2.33 14.19
CA ILE A 77 -5.65 -2.84 15.53
C ILE A 77 -5.73 -1.70 16.55
N ALA A 78 -5.07 -0.57 16.29
CA ALA A 78 -5.05 0.57 17.19
C ALA A 78 -6.47 1.11 17.47
N ARG A 79 -7.31 1.20 16.44
CA ARG A 79 -8.72 1.57 16.59
C ARG A 79 -9.46 0.60 17.52
N ARG A 80 -9.28 -0.70 17.30
CA ARG A 80 -9.96 -1.76 18.07
C ARG A 80 -9.55 -1.69 19.55
N ASP A 81 -8.27 -1.52 19.83
CA ASP A 81 -7.73 -1.38 21.18
C ASP A 81 -8.29 -0.14 21.90
N LEU A 82 -8.40 0.99 21.20
CA LEU A 82 -8.98 2.22 21.76
C LEU A 82 -10.46 2.05 22.13
N LEU A 83 -11.24 1.38 21.27
CA LEU A 83 -12.64 1.09 21.54
C LEU A 83 -12.82 0.17 22.74
N ASP A 84 -11.98 -0.86 22.86
CA ASP A 84 -12.05 -1.79 23.98
C ASP A 84 -11.59 -1.15 25.30
N ALA A 85 -10.58 -0.29 25.26
CA ALA A 85 -10.19 0.52 26.41
C ALA A 85 -11.32 1.47 26.85
N ALA A 86 -12.03 2.09 25.91
CA ALA A 86 -13.18 2.95 26.19
C ALA A 86 -14.33 2.17 26.86
N LYS A 87 -14.66 0.97 26.36
CA LYS A 87 -15.68 0.10 26.96
C LYS A 87 -15.32 -0.27 28.40
N ARG A 88 -14.08 -0.71 28.65
CA ARG A 88 -13.61 -1.06 30.01
C ARG A 88 -13.74 0.11 30.99
N ARG A 89 -13.41 1.34 30.56
CA ARG A 89 -13.57 2.54 31.40
C ARG A 89 -15.03 2.81 31.75
N LEU A 90 -15.95 2.62 30.80
CA LEU A 90 -17.38 2.80 31.02
C LEU A 90 -17.96 1.76 31.99
N GLU A 91 -17.47 0.51 31.94
CA GLU A 91 -17.88 -0.54 32.88
C GLU A 91 -17.37 -0.30 34.31
N VAL A 92 -16.14 0.18 34.46
CA VAL A 92 -15.59 0.57 35.77
C VAL A 92 -16.32 1.76 36.37
N SER A 93 -16.73 2.74 35.55
CA SER A 93 -17.47 3.92 36.03
C SER A 93 -18.93 3.65 36.42
N LYS A 94 -19.49 2.49 36.04
CA LYS A 94 -20.86 2.08 36.38
C LYS A 94 -20.96 1.21 37.64
N LYS A 95 -19.82 0.83 38.21
CA LYS A 95 -19.70 -0.05 39.37
C LYS A 95 -19.30 0.74 40.61
#